data_AF-A0A355UJP0-F1
#
_entry.id   AF-A0A355UJP0-F1
#
_cell.length_a   1.000
_cell.length_b   1.000
_cell.length_c   1.000
_cell.angle_alpha   90.00
_cell.angle_beta   90.00
_cell.angle_gamma   90.00
#
_symmetry.space_group_name_H-M   'P 1'
#
loop_
_entity.id
_entity.type
_entity.pdbx_description
1 polymer ?
#
loop_
_entity_poly.entity_id
_entity_poly.type
_entity_poly.pdbx_seq_one_letter_code
_entity_poly.pdbx_strand_id
1 'polypeptide(L)'
;MSKMRFFALKELMNRKPIEVNLPSKNLSDYYSSLVFDKKTMQEYLPKEAYMAVVEASENGKPISRDKADLIANAMRNWAKGFGVTHYTHWFQPLTDGTAEKHDGFIDFSSQGDVIERFSGKLLVQQEPDASSFPNGGIRNTFEARGYTAWDVSSPAFIVDDTLCIPTIFVSYTGDALDYKTPLLKALNAVDKAAT
;
A
#
# COMPACT_ATOMS: atom_id res chain seq x y z
N MET A 1 -23.92 29.35 19.70
CA MET A 1 -22.45 29.16 19.57
C MET A 1 -21.65 29.45 20.84
N SER A 2 -21.95 30.46 21.68
CA SER A 2 -21.08 30.81 22.84
C SER A 2 -20.96 29.74 23.93
N LYS A 3 -21.97 28.89 24.16
CA LYS A 3 -21.96 27.85 25.22
C LYS A 3 -21.11 26.61 24.88
N MET A 4 -20.93 26.27 23.60
CA MET A 4 -20.13 25.10 23.19
C MET A 4 -18.65 25.26 23.51
N ARG A 5 -18.13 26.50 23.43
CA ARG A 5 -16.75 26.81 23.84
C ARG A 5 -16.51 26.49 25.31
N PHE A 6 -17.40 26.91 26.20
CA PHE A 6 -17.26 26.64 27.63
C PHE A 6 -17.41 25.16 27.97
N PHE A 7 -18.28 24.44 27.26
CA PHE A 7 -18.40 22.99 27.38
C PHE A 7 -17.10 22.27 26.96
N ALA A 8 -16.52 22.63 25.81
CA ALA A 8 -15.25 22.06 25.35
C ALA A 8 -14.10 22.32 26.35
N LEU A 9 -14.03 23.52 26.94
CA LEU A 9 -13.04 23.83 27.98
C LEU A 9 -13.23 22.96 29.24
N LYS A 10 -14.48 22.73 29.65
CA LYS A 10 -14.78 21.86 30.79
C LYS A 10 -14.41 20.40 30.51
N GLU A 11 -14.66 19.91 29.29
CA GLU A 11 -14.27 18.56 28.86
C GLU A 11 -12.74 18.40 28.83
N LEU A 12 -12.01 19.40 28.30
CA LEU A 12 -10.54 19.39 28.27
C LEU A 12 -9.93 19.29 29.67
N MET A 13 -10.52 19.98 30.67
CA MET A 13 -10.04 19.93 32.05
C MET A 13 -10.13 18.54 32.70
N ASN A 14 -10.98 17.65 32.15
CA ASN A 14 -11.17 16.30 32.67
C ASN A 14 -10.35 15.23 31.91
N ARG A 15 -9.64 15.60 30.83
CA ARG A 15 -8.85 14.63 30.04
C ARG A 15 -7.61 14.20 30.82
N LYS A 16 -7.43 12.89 30.93
CA LYS A 16 -6.21 12.29 31.48
C LYS A 16 -5.25 11.94 30.34
N PRO A 17 -3.93 12.07 30.52
CA PRO A 17 -2.95 11.55 29.57
C PRO A 17 -3.16 10.06 29.34
N ILE A 18 -3.04 9.62 28.08
CA ILE A 18 -3.08 8.21 27.72
C ILE A 18 -1.70 7.63 28.05
N GLU A 19 -1.66 6.58 28.88
CA GLU A 19 -0.44 5.81 29.08
C GLU A 19 -0.09 5.03 27.82
N VAL A 20 1.17 5.10 27.40
CA VAL A 20 1.69 4.39 26.23
C VAL A 20 2.64 3.31 26.72
N ASN A 21 2.31 2.05 26.42
CA ASN A 21 3.15 0.90 26.71
C ASN A 21 4.05 0.61 25.51
N LEU A 22 5.36 0.61 25.72
CA LEU A 22 6.32 0.27 24.67
C LEU A 22 6.43 -1.26 24.52
N PRO A 23 6.49 -1.79 23.29
CA PRO A 23 6.60 -3.25 23.07
C PRO A 23 7.87 -3.86 23.66
N SER A 24 8.99 -3.12 23.62
CA SER A 24 10.27 -3.50 24.23
C SER A 24 11.00 -2.26 24.73
N LYS A 25 11.98 -2.46 25.60
CA LYS A 25 12.94 -1.43 26.03
C LYS A 25 13.90 -1.03 24.90
N ASN A 26 14.23 -1.96 24.00
CA ASN A 26 15.13 -1.69 22.88
C ASN A 26 14.33 -1.42 21.60
N LEU A 27 14.64 -0.30 20.94
CA LEU A 27 14.00 0.08 19.68
C LEU A 27 14.23 -0.96 18.56
N SER A 28 15.41 -1.57 18.52
CA SER A 28 15.79 -2.58 17.53
C SER A 28 14.86 -3.79 17.49
N ASP A 29 14.16 -4.08 18.60
CA ASP A 29 13.34 -5.28 18.72
C ASP A 29 12.01 -5.14 17.96
N TYR A 30 11.55 -3.91 17.72
CA TYR A 30 10.26 -3.65 17.08
C TYR A 30 10.30 -2.62 15.94
N TYR A 31 11.45 -1.98 15.70
CA TYR A 31 11.65 -1.13 14.53
C TYR A 31 11.44 -1.93 13.24
N SER A 32 10.65 -1.37 12.31
CA SER A 32 10.22 -2.03 11.07
C SER A 32 9.48 -3.37 11.23
N SER A 33 9.02 -3.72 12.44
CA SER A 33 8.33 -5.00 12.68
C SER A 33 7.05 -5.21 11.85
N LEU A 34 6.39 -4.12 11.45
CA LEU A 34 5.18 -4.11 10.62
C LEU A 34 5.46 -3.68 9.17
N VAL A 35 6.71 -3.84 8.69
CA VAL A 35 7.11 -3.49 7.33
C VAL A 35 7.70 -4.72 6.65
N PHE A 36 7.21 -5.04 5.45
CA PHE A 36 7.75 -6.11 4.60
C PHE A 36 9.00 -5.60 3.88
N ASP A 37 10.06 -5.32 4.65
CA ASP A 37 11.32 -4.74 4.17
C ASP A 37 12.26 -5.78 3.52
N LYS A 38 13.46 -5.38 3.09
CA LYS A 38 14.43 -6.30 2.46
C LYS A 38 14.79 -7.49 3.37
N LYS A 39 14.89 -7.28 4.70
CA LYS A 39 15.22 -8.34 5.65
C LYS A 39 14.08 -9.35 5.73
N THR A 40 12.85 -8.86 5.91
CA THR A 40 11.65 -9.71 5.95
C THR A 40 11.43 -10.41 4.62
N MET A 41 11.60 -9.71 3.50
CA MET A 41 11.51 -10.30 2.16
C MET A 41 12.52 -11.44 1.99
N GLN A 42 13.75 -11.31 2.47
CA GLN A 42 14.76 -12.36 2.39
C GLN A 42 14.39 -13.61 3.21
N GLU A 43 13.64 -13.45 4.30
CA GLU A 43 13.16 -14.56 5.14
C GLU A 43 11.94 -15.28 4.52
N TYR A 44 11.04 -14.55 3.86
CA TYR A 44 9.76 -15.07 3.37
C TYR A 44 9.73 -15.42 1.88
N LEU A 45 10.59 -14.83 1.05
CA LEU A 45 10.60 -15.04 -0.39
C LEU A 45 11.60 -16.13 -0.80
N PRO A 46 11.26 -16.95 -1.82
CA PRO A 46 12.26 -17.70 -2.56
C PRO A 46 13.34 -16.76 -3.13
N LYS A 47 14.57 -17.26 -3.25
CA LYS A 47 15.73 -16.48 -3.69
C LYS A 47 15.48 -15.74 -5.01
N GLU A 48 14.83 -16.39 -5.98
CA GLU A 48 14.54 -15.85 -7.30
C GLU A 48 13.52 -14.71 -7.26
N ALA A 49 12.55 -14.79 -6.34
CA ALA A 49 11.54 -13.76 -6.14
C ALA A 49 12.13 -12.56 -5.38
N TYR A 50 12.94 -12.81 -4.35
CA TYR A 50 13.66 -11.75 -3.64
C TYR A 50 14.56 -10.94 -4.59
N MET A 51 15.39 -11.62 -5.37
CA MET A 51 16.27 -10.96 -6.36
C MET A 51 15.47 -10.16 -7.40
N ALA A 52 14.27 -10.60 -7.74
CA ALA A 52 13.41 -9.87 -8.67
C ALA A 52 12.91 -8.55 -8.09
N VAL A 53 12.54 -8.52 -6.81
CA VAL A 53 12.14 -7.28 -6.13
C VAL A 53 13.32 -6.33 -6.02
N VAL A 54 14.50 -6.83 -5.67
CA VAL A 54 15.74 -6.02 -5.60
C VAL A 54 16.06 -5.40 -6.96
N GLU A 55 16.08 -6.21 -8.02
CA GLU A 55 16.33 -5.73 -9.39
C GLU A 55 15.26 -4.77 -9.90
N ALA A 56 14.00 -4.96 -9.52
CA ALA A 56 12.91 -4.05 -9.87
C ALA A 56 13.06 -2.71 -9.14
N SER A 57 13.41 -2.74 -7.85
CA SER A 57 13.60 -1.54 -7.03
C SER A 57 14.85 -0.74 -7.41
N GLU A 58 15.94 -1.40 -7.76
CA GLU A 58 17.24 -0.74 -7.99
C GLU A 58 17.46 -0.40 -9.47
N ASN A 59 17.01 -1.25 -10.39
CA ASN A 59 17.28 -1.13 -11.82
C ASN A 59 16.01 -0.91 -12.67
N GLY A 60 14.82 -0.82 -12.05
CA GLY A 60 13.56 -0.63 -12.77
C GLY A 60 13.16 -1.81 -13.65
N LYS A 61 13.69 -3.02 -13.39
CA LYS A 61 13.33 -4.22 -14.16
C LYS A 61 11.88 -4.64 -13.88
N PRO A 62 11.12 -5.06 -14.90
CA PRO A 62 9.76 -5.53 -14.69
C PRO A 62 9.74 -6.86 -13.91
N ILE A 63 8.77 -7.01 -13.02
CA ILE A 63 8.51 -8.28 -12.31
C ILE A 63 7.61 -9.15 -13.20
N SER A 64 8.05 -10.37 -13.50
CA SER A 64 7.24 -11.32 -14.25
C SER A 64 6.05 -11.81 -13.42
N ARG A 65 4.97 -12.22 -14.09
CA ARG A 65 3.73 -12.67 -13.43
C ARG A 65 3.96 -13.81 -12.43
N ASP A 66 4.75 -14.81 -12.82
CA ASP A 66 5.04 -15.96 -11.94
C ASP A 66 5.75 -15.52 -10.65
N LYS A 67 6.65 -14.53 -10.75
CA LYS A 67 7.35 -13.97 -9.59
C LYS A 67 6.42 -13.10 -8.74
N ALA A 68 5.51 -12.36 -9.37
CA ALA A 68 4.50 -11.60 -8.66
C ALA A 68 3.58 -12.50 -7.82
N ASP A 69 3.19 -13.67 -8.34
CA ASP A 69 2.39 -14.64 -7.58
C ASP A 69 3.14 -15.19 -6.37
N LEU A 70 4.46 -15.45 -6.51
CA LEU A 70 5.31 -15.84 -5.38
C LEU A 70 5.40 -14.72 -4.32
N ILE A 71 5.58 -13.47 -4.76
CA ILE A 71 5.68 -12.31 -3.87
C ILE A 71 4.36 -12.07 -3.13
N ALA A 72 3.23 -12.10 -3.84
CA ALA A 72 1.91 -11.92 -3.25
C ALA A 72 1.60 -13.00 -2.21
N ASN A 73 1.91 -14.26 -2.49
CA ASN A 73 1.71 -15.36 -1.54
C ASN A 73 2.56 -15.16 -0.27
N ALA A 74 3.85 -14.83 -0.44
CA ALA A 74 4.74 -14.58 0.69
C ALA A 74 4.30 -13.36 1.53
N MET A 75 3.91 -12.27 0.87
CA MET A 75 3.42 -11.05 1.52
C MET A 75 2.15 -11.32 2.34
N ARG A 76 1.20 -12.10 1.80
CA ARG A 76 0.01 -12.56 2.54
C ARG A 76 0.40 -13.43 3.73
N ASN A 77 1.30 -14.40 3.55
CA ASN A 77 1.69 -15.31 4.63
C ASN A 77 2.37 -14.56 5.79
N TRP A 78 3.24 -13.60 5.47
CA TRP A 78 3.82 -12.70 6.44
C TRP A 78 2.74 -11.90 7.17
N ALA A 79 1.84 -11.23 6.43
CA ALA A 79 0.79 -10.42 7.01
C ALA A 79 -0.16 -11.23 7.90
N LYS A 80 -0.49 -12.46 7.51
CA LYS A 80 -1.29 -13.40 8.31
C LYS A 80 -0.66 -13.73 9.66
N GLY A 81 0.67 -13.71 9.77
CA GLY A 81 1.39 -13.85 11.04
C GLY A 81 1.04 -12.75 12.06
N PHE A 82 0.53 -11.61 11.59
CA PHE A 82 0.08 -10.48 12.41
C PHE A 82 -1.44 -10.39 12.56
N GLY A 83 -2.18 -11.40 12.09
CA GLY A 83 -3.66 -11.40 12.16
C GLY A 83 -4.33 -10.49 11.12
N VAL A 84 -3.60 -10.05 10.09
CA VAL A 84 -4.14 -9.22 9.00
C VAL A 84 -5.20 -9.97 8.21
N THR A 85 -6.31 -9.31 7.93
CA THR A 85 -7.49 -9.88 7.26
C THR A 85 -7.77 -9.23 5.90
N HIS A 86 -7.34 -7.98 5.72
CA HIS A 86 -7.54 -7.20 4.51
C HIS A 86 -6.21 -6.81 3.86
N TYR A 87 -6.26 -6.42 2.60
CA TYR A 87 -5.22 -5.68 1.92
C TYR A 87 -5.81 -4.44 1.24
N THR A 88 -4.97 -3.45 0.98
CA THR A 88 -5.33 -2.25 0.25
C THR A 88 -4.19 -1.79 -0.64
N HIS A 89 -4.53 -1.29 -1.82
CA HIS A 89 -3.63 -0.50 -2.63
C HIS A 89 -3.63 0.92 -2.06
N TRP A 90 -2.52 1.29 -1.44
CA TRP A 90 -2.36 2.52 -0.69
C TRP A 90 -1.70 3.58 -1.58
N PHE A 91 -2.40 4.68 -1.86
CA PHE A 91 -1.89 5.75 -2.73
C PHE A 91 -2.45 7.13 -2.37
N GLN A 92 -1.80 8.18 -2.85
CA GLN A 92 -2.22 9.58 -2.66
C GLN A 92 -2.72 10.16 -3.99
N PRO A 93 -4.02 10.14 -4.28
CA PRO A 93 -4.59 10.82 -5.45
C PRO A 93 -4.46 12.35 -5.32
N LEU A 94 -4.76 13.07 -6.41
CA LEU A 94 -4.78 14.55 -6.48
C LEU A 94 -5.95 15.20 -5.71
N THR A 95 -6.20 14.74 -4.48
CA THR A 95 -7.27 15.22 -3.59
C THR A 95 -6.76 15.51 -2.17
N ASP A 96 -5.45 15.69 -1.99
CA ASP A 96 -4.78 15.99 -0.72
C ASP A 96 -5.01 14.96 0.41
N GLY A 97 -5.44 13.75 0.06
CA GLY A 97 -5.75 12.66 0.99
C GLY A 97 -5.15 11.34 0.55
N THR A 98 -5.21 10.34 1.43
CA THR A 98 -4.84 8.97 1.10
C THR A 98 -6.08 8.19 0.69
N ALA A 99 -5.97 7.45 -0.41
CA ALA A 99 -6.99 6.52 -0.87
C ALA A 99 -6.65 5.10 -0.41
N GLU A 100 -7.64 4.45 0.19
CA GLU A 100 -7.56 3.06 0.61
C GLU A 100 -8.90 2.39 0.31
N LYS A 101 -8.84 1.18 -0.24
CA LYS A 101 -9.99 0.28 -0.37
C LYS A 101 -9.57 -1.05 0.23
N HIS A 102 -10.26 -1.45 1.29
CA HIS A 102 -9.93 -2.67 2.02
C HIS A 102 -10.66 -3.84 1.39
N ASP A 103 -9.90 -4.70 0.71
CA ASP A 103 -10.38 -5.95 0.13
C ASP A 103 -9.93 -7.12 1.03
N GLY A 104 -10.82 -8.05 1.32
CA GLY A 104 -10.47 -9.26 2.08
C GLY A 104 -9.67 -10.24 1.23
N PHE A 105 -8.85 -11.08 1.85
CA PHE A 105 -8.17 -12.17 1.13
C PHE A 105 -9.11 -13.31 0.70
N ILE A 106 -10.40 -13.22 0.99
CA ILE A 106 -11.38 -14.27 0.71
C ILE A 106 -11.48 -14.54 -0.79
N ASP A 107 -11.40 -15.82 -1.16
CA ASP A 107 -11.56 -16.33 -2.52
C ASP A 107 -12.27 -17.69 -2.45
N PHE A 108 -12.82 -18.15 -3.58
CA PHE A 108 -13.47 -19.46 -3.66
C PHE A 108 -12.57 -20.45 -4.40
N SER A 109 -12.41 -21.64 -3.81
CA SER A 109 -11.72 -22.74 -4.45
C SER A 109 -12.54 -23.26 -5.64
N SER A 110 -11.90 -24.03 -6.52
CA SER A 110 -12.62 -24.70 -7.62
C SER A 110 -13.69 -25.69 -7.14
N GLN A 111 -13.64 -26.09 -5.87
CA GLN A 111 -14.61 -26.99 -5.23
C GLN A 111 -15.72 -26.23 -4.48
N GLY A 112 -15.66 -24.90 -4.44
CA GLY A 112 -16.64 -24.05 -3.75
C GLY A 112 -16.30 -23.73 -2.29
N ASP A 113 -15.19 -24.26 -1.77
CA ASP A 113 -14.73 -23.95 -0.42
C ASP A 113 -14.16 -22.54 -0.33
N VAL A 114 -14.38 -21.90 0.82
CA VAL A 114 -13.78 -20.59 1.12
C VAL A 114 -12.29 -20.78 1.42
N ILE A 115 -11.45 -20.04 0.73
CA ILE A 115 -10.00 -20.00 0.95
C ILE A 115 -9.55 -18.54 1.07
N GLU A 116 -8.32 -18.34 1.55
CA GLU A 116 -7.69 -17.03 1.55
C GLU A 116 -6.56 -16.99 0.53
N ARG A 117 -6.65 -16.10 -0.45
CA ARG A 117 -5.70 -15.97 -1.54
C ARG A 117 -5.36 -14.50 -1.80
N PHE A 118 -4.08 -14.24 -2.01
CA PHE A 118 -3.61 -12.99 -2.58
C PHE A 118 -2.84 -13.28 -3.86
N SER A 119 -3.38 -12.80 -4.99
CA SER A 119 -2.87 -13.09 -6.34
C SER A 119 -1.87 -12.03 -6.78
N GLY A 120 -0.79 -12.42 -7.45
CA GLY A 120 0.19 -11.52 -8.04
C GLY A 120 -0.42 -10.59 -9.10
N LYS A 121 -1.53 -11.00 -9.72
CA LYS A 121 -2.34 -10.09 -10.57
C LYS A 121 -2.75 -8.83 -9.82
N LEU A 122 -3.25 -8.98 -8.59
CA LEU A 122 -3.70 -7.85 -7.77
C LEU A 122 -2.51 -6.98 -7.38
N LEU A 123 -1.36 -7.60 -7.06
CA LEU A 123 -0.14 -6.89 -6.71
C LEU A 123 0.41 -6.03 -7.85
N VAL A 124 0.50 -6.55 -9.08
CA VAL A 124 1.16 -5.86 -10.21
C VAL A 124 0.27 -4.79 -10.82
N GLN A 125 -1.01 -5.10 -11.04
CA GLN A 125 -1.96 -4.17 -11.65
C GLN A 125 -3.38 -4.47 -11.18
N GLN A 126 -3.99 -3.53 -10.47
CA GLN A 126 -5.40 -3.60 -10.10
C GLN A 126 -6.16 -2.48 -10.81
N GLU A 127 -7.41 -2.78 -11.20
CA GLU A 127 -8.41 -1.75 -11.49
C GLU A 127 -9.08 -1.41 -10.16
N PRO A 128 -8.68 -0.34 -9.45
CA PRO A 128 -9.44 0.13 -8.31
C PRO A 128 -10.85 0.50 -8.77
N ASP A 129 -11.83 0.32 -7.89
CA ASP A 129 -13.16 0.91 -8.06
C ASP A 129 -13.07 2.42 -7.80
N ALA A 130 -12.43 3.09 -8.76
CA ALA A 130 -12.02 4.48 -8.68
C ALA A 130 -13.02 5.44 -9.35
N SER A 131 -14.20 4.93 -9.70
CA SER A 131 -15.27 5.70 -10.33
C SER A 131 -15.72 6.91 -9.49
N SER A 132 -15.51 6.84 -8.17
CA SER A 132 -15.86 7.88 -7.21
C SER A 132 -14.79 8.95 -6.99
N PHE A 133 -13.57 8.80 -7.52
CA PHE A 133 -12.52 9.80 -7.26
C PHE A 133 -12.71 11.07 -8.09
N PRO A 134 -12.58 12.26 -7.47
CA PRO A 134 -12.58 13.54 -8.16
C PRO A 134 -11.54 13.55 -9.28
N ASN A 135 -12.00 13.88 -10.48
CA ASN A 135 -11.23 13.84 -11.72
C ASN A 135 -10.79 15.24 -12.20
N GLY A 136 -10.94 16.27 -11.37
CA GLY A 136 -10.44 17.63 -11.63
C GLY A 136 -10.97 18.30 -12.91
N GLY A 137 -12.08 17.80 -13.47
CA GLY A 137 -12.63 18.28 -14.76
C GLY A 137 -11.88 17.80 -16.00
N ILE A 138 -10.90 16.90 -15.86
CA ILE A 138 -10.04 16.42 -16.96
C ILE A 138 -10.69 15.21 -17.70
N ARG A 139 -11.81 14.66 -17.23
CA ARG A 139 -12.31 13.34 -17.67
C ARG A 139 -13.83 13.29 -17.87
N ASN A 140 -14.29 12.59 -18.92
CA ASN A 140 -15.67 12.13 -19.06
C ASN A 140 -15.92 10.91 -18.14
N THR A 141 -17.09 10.81 -17.51
CA THR A 141 -17.42 9.76 -16.51
C THR A 141 -17.33 8.33 -17.03
N PHE A 142 -17.47 8.10 -18.34
CA PHE A 142 -17.31 6.79 -18.98
C PHE A 142 -15.83 6.33 -19.10
N GLU A 143 -14.88 7.26 -19.08
CA GLU A 143 -13.43 7.01 -19.23
C GLU A 143 -12.68 7.09 -17.88
N ALA A 144 -13.41 7.16 -16.77
CA ALA A 144 -12.87 7.29 -15.42
C ALA A 144 -12.16 6.01 -14.89
N ARG A 145 -11.79 5.09 -15.78
CA ARG A 145 -10.95 3.93 -15.42
C ARG A 145 -9.57 4.42 -15.00
N GLY A 146 -9.12 3.97 -13.84
CA GLY A 146 -7.76 4.14 -13.38
C GLY A 146 -7.18 2.78 -13.03
N TYR A 147 -5.85 2.72 -12.98
CA TYR A 147 -5.09 1.53 -12.63
C TYR A 147 -4.14 1.87 -11.52
N THR A 148 -4.06 0.98 -10.54
CA THR A 148 -2.99 1.00 -9.55
C THR A 148 -1.92 0.00 -9.93
N ALA A 149 -0.67 0.37 -9.69
CA ALA A 149 0.47 -0.54 -9.81
C ALA A 149 1.35 -0.42 -8.57
N TRP A 150 1.80 -1.54 -8.03
CA TRP A 150 2.69 -1.55 -6.86
C TRP A 150 4.01 -0.84 -7.17
N ASP A 151 4.38 0.10 -6.30
CA ASP A 151 5.68 0.74 -6.31
C ASP A 151 6.65 -0.04 -5.41
N VAL A 152 7.48 -0.86 -6.06
CA VAL A 152 8.48 -1.71 -5.42
C VAL A 152 9.58 -0.94 -4.67
N SER A 153 9.72 0.37 -4.90
CA SER A 153 10.68 1.21 -4.16
C SER A 153 10.24 1.46 -2.72
N SER A 154 8.95 1.28 -2.43
CA SER A 154 8.37 1.47 -1.10
C SER A 154 7.86 0.11 -0.56
N PRO A 155 8.36 -0.35 0.59
CA PRO A 155 7.95 -1.65 1.13
C PRO A 155 6.47 -1.63 1.55
N ALA A 156 5.80 -2.76 1.39
CA ALA A 156 4.47 -2.95 1.95
C ALA A 156 4.54 -2.93 3.47
N PHE A 157 3.46 -2.52 4.13
CA PHE A 157 3.42 -2.38 5.58
C PHE A 157 2.03 -2.72 6.12
N ILE A 158 1.93 -2.93 7.43
CA ILE A 158 0.68 -3.24 8.10
C ILE A 158 0.26 -2.04 8.94
N VAL A 159 -1.01 -1.67 8.81
CA VAL A 159 -1.69 -0.76 9.72
C VAL A 159 -2.92 -1.49 10.24
N ASP A 160 -3.03 -1.59 11.56
CA ASP A 160 -4.08 -2.34 12.24
C ASP A 160 -4.22 -3.77 11.67
N ASP A 161 -5.33 -4.08 11.01
CA ASP A 161 -5.66 -5.39 10.45
C ASP A 161 -5.51 -5.46 8.92
N THR A 162 -4.81 -4.50 8.31
CA THR A 162 -4.75 -4.30 6.86
C THR A 162 -3.32 -4.23 6.34
N LEU A 163 -3.04 -5.01 5.28
CA LEU A 163 -1.81 -4.95 4.49
C LEU A 163 -1.89 -3.80 3.48
N CYS A 164 -1.09 -2.76 3.68
CA CYS A 164 -0.99 -1.60 2.80
C CYS A 164 0.13 -1.79 1.76
N ILE A 165 -0.25 -1.73 0.49
CA ILE A 165 0.65 -1.90 -0.66
C ILE A 165 0.84 -0.53 -1.32
N PRO A 166 2.01 0.14 -1.17
CA PRO A 166 2.25 1.45 -1.76
C PRO A 166 2.14 1.39 -3.28
N THR A 167 1.26 2.19 -3.86
CA THR A 167 0.98 2.10 -5.30
C THR A 167 0.99 3.47 -5.96
N ILE A 168 1.26 3.45 -7.27
CA ILE A 168 0.95 4.57 -8.14
C ILE A 168 -0.47 4.46 -8.67
N PHE A 169 -1.09 5.58 -9.03
CA PHE A 169 -2.41 5.62 -9.65
C PHE A 169 -2.40 6.41 -10.96
N VAL A 170 -2.75 5.72 -12.05
CA VAL A 170 -2.73 6.27 -13.41
C VAL A 170 -4.07 6.10 -14.10
N SER A 171 -4.35 6.97 -15.05
CA SER A 171 -5.50 6.84 -15.95
C SER A 171 -5.33 5.73 -16.97
N TYR A 172 -6.41 5.33 -17.64
CA TYR A 172 -6.34 4.45 -18.82
C TYR A 172 -5.48 5.03 -19.96
N THR A 173 -5.40 6.36 -20.09
CA THR A 173 -4.55 7.05 -21.07
C THR A 173 -3.08 7.16 -20.63
N GLY A 174 -2.75 6.78 -19.39
CA GLY A 174 -1.40 6.85 -18.84
C GLY A 174 -1.04 8.16 -18.13
N ASP A 175 -1.99 9.11 -18.05
CA ASP A 175 -1.86 10.31 -17.24
C ASP A 175 -1.77 9.96 -15.75
N ALA A 176 -0.90 10.65 -15.02
CA ALA A 176 -0.76 10.49 -13.58
C ALA A 176 -1.97 11.09 -12.85
N LEU A 177 -2.58 10.32 -11.96
CA LEU A 177 -3.71 10.73 -11.12
C LEU A 177 -3.34 10.79 -9.64
N ASP A 178 -2.04 10.71 -9.35
CA ASP A 178 -1.45 10.70 -8.02
C ASP A 178 -0.26 11.65 -7.91
N TYR A 179 0.25 11.77 -6.68
CA TYR A 179 1.49 12.48 -6.40
C TYR A 179 2.74 11.62 -6.58
N LYS A 180 2.62 10.28 -6.48
CA LYS A 180 3.77 9.38 -6.53
C LYS A 180 4.36 9.28 -7.93
N THR A 181 3.55 9.12 -8.98
CA THR A 181 4.06 9.00 -10.36
C THR A 181 4.88 10.23 -10.79
N PRO A 182 4.41 11.49 -10.61
CA PRO A 182 5.19 12.67 -10.97
C PRO A 182 6.48 12.78 -10.16
N LEU A 183 6.45 12.45 -8.86
CA LEU A 183 7.63 12.47 -7.99
C LEU A 183 8.70 11.48 -8.47
N LEU A 184 8.33 10.23 -8.76
CA LEU A 184 9.27 9.22 -9.28
C LEU A 184 9.91 9.66 -10.59
N LYS A 185 9.12 10.25 -11.51
CA LYS A 185 9.64 10.81 -12.77
C LYS A 185 10.61 11.97 -12.54
N ALA A 186 10.29 12.87 -11.62
CA ALA A 186 11.13 14.02 -11.28
C ALA A 186 12.47 13.56 -10.67
N LEU A 187 12.43 12.62 -9.72
CA LEU A 187 13.65 12.05 -9.12
C LEU A 187 14.54 11.38 -10.17
N ASN A 188 13.95 10.60 -11.09
CA ASN A 188 14.69 9.98 -12.18
C ASN A 188 15.34 11.01 -13.13
N ALA A 189 14.63 12.10 -13.44
CA ALA A 189 15.17 13.17 -14.27
C ALA A 189 16.32 13.90 -13.59
N VAL A 190 16.23 14.15 -12.28
CA VAL A 190 17.32 14.77 -11.49
C VAL A 190 18.53 13.85 -11.44
N ASP A 191 18.33 12.56 -11.18
CA ASP A 191 19.40 11.55 -11.12
C ASP A 191 20.20 11.47 -12.43
N LYS A 192 19.50 11.43 -13.56
CA LYS A 192 20.10 11.47 -14.91
C LYS A 192 20.79 12.78 -15.25
N ALA A 193 20.35 13.90 -14.69
CA ALA A 193 20.98 15.19 -14.94
C ALA A 193 22.23 15.40 -14.06
N ALA A 194 22.29 14.72 -12.92
CA ALA A 194 23.39 14.80 -11.97
C ALA A 194 24.50 13.77 -12.22
N THR A 195 24.25 12.73 -13.02
CA THR A 195 25.17 11.63 -13.35
C THR A 195 25.57 11.67 -14.82
#